data_AF-A0A3R6L239-F1
#
_entry.id   AF-A0A3R6L239-F1
#
_cell.length_a   1.000
_cell.length_b   1.000
_cell.length_c   1.000
_cell.angle_alpha   90.00
_cell.angle_beta   90.00
_cell.angle_gamma   90.00
#
_symmetry.space_group_name_H-M   'P 1'
#
loop_
_entity.id
_entity.type
_entity.pdbx_description
1 polymer ?
#
loop_
_entity_poly.entity_id
_entity_poly.type
_entity_poly.pdbx_seq_one_letter_code
_entity_poly.pdbx_strand_id
1 'polypeptide(L)'
;MNKYLIGLLFTLLVPVTLFGQAPEVKRERIFTGTGLYGFMNGGADQFLEYGVSKLVTRDVVYKGNEYTIDIYDMPTAEDAFGIYSLHIFKCSRADTLGCIDCLAPYQLQAVAGNKYVSVVFPSGSEDAKSKVDELIRLYVPLDSKENPRIPEALGLSTPYSGKLKLLRGPISISGVSMPLANLVKDISYSGIWYIADKPAKGYRALIEVTDGKEVGKLKNKVEASDILQSGDTYLLIKGHEKETEQDDHGGFGF
;
A
#
# COMPACT_ATOMS: atom_id res chain seq x y z
N MET A 1 66.13 40.34 -24.29
CA MET A 1 65.96 39.63 -25.57
C MET A 1 64.72 38.76 -25.43
N ASN A 2 63.69 39.12 -26.18
CA ASN A 2 62.35 38.51 -26.20
C ASN A 2 62.43 37.09 -26.79
N LYS A 3 61.62 36.12 -26.30
CA LYS A 3 60.84 35.15 -27.12
C LYS A 3 60.38 33.86 -26.40
N TYR A 4 59.07 33.58 -26.58
CA TYR A 4 58.39 32.27 -26.65
C TYR A 4 58.13 31.49 -25.35
N LEU A 5 57.02 30.77 -25.13
CA LEU A 5 55.71 30.59 -25.80
C LEU A 5 54.95 29.58 -24.90
N ILE A 6 53.65 29.82 -24.63
CA ILE A 6 52.52 28.84 -24.56
C ILE A 6 52.87 27.47 -23.94
N GLY A 7 52.39 27.07 -22.77
CA GLY A 7 50.97 26.90 -22.43
C GLY A 7 50.71 25.42 -22.13
N LEU A 8 50.00 25.14 -21.03
CA LEU A 8 48.90 24.17 -20.92
C LEU A 8 48.52 24.07 -19.44
N LEU A 9 47.59 24.92 -19.02
CA LEU A 9 46.80 24.68 -17.83
C LEU A 9 45.82 23.56 -18.20
N PHE A 10 46.16 22.31 -17.90
CA PHE A 10 45.21 21.19 -17.95
C PHE A 10 44.26 21.34 -16.76
N THR A 11 43.37 22.33 -16.82
CA THR A 11 42.11 22.26 -16.08
C THR A 11 41.34 21.11 -16.71
N LEU A 12 41.46 19.93 -16.11
CA LEU A 12 40.51 18.84 -16.28
C LEU A 12 39.15 19.38 -15.85
N LEU A 13 38.43 19.99 -16.80
CA LEU A 13 36.98 20.04 -16.82
C LEU A 13 36.54 18.59 -16.94
N VAL A 14 36.55 17.87 -15.81
CA VAL A 14 35.70 16.70 -15.67
C VAL A 14 34.30 17.27 -15.80
N PRO A 15 33.54 16.95 -16.87
CA PRO A 15 32.15 17.27 -16.84
C PRO A 15 31.59 16.42 -15.71
N VAL A 16 31.23 17.08 -14.60
CA VAL A 16 30.40 16.46 -13.56
C VAL A 16 29.02 16.30 -14.18
N THR A 17 28.91 15.32 -15.08
CA THR A 17 27.64 14.76 -15.47
C THR A 17 27.22 13.86 -14.33
N LEU A 18 26.71 14.48 -13.27
CA LEU A 18 25.74 13.88 -12.37
C LEU A 18 24.41 13.75 -13.16
N PHE A 19 24.45 13.10 -14.33
CA PHE A 19 23.23 12.67 -15.00
C PHE A 19 22.83 11.38 -14.30
N GLY A 20 21.89 11.49 -13.38
CA GLY A 20 21.11 10.32 -12.97
C GLY A 20 20.64 9.63 -14.24
N GLN A 21 21.02 8.37 -14.42
CA GLN A 21 20.64 7.59 -15.60
C GLN A 21 19.10 7.52 -15.60
N ALA A 22 18.43 8.11 -16.59
CA ALA A 22 16.99 8.00 -16.70
C ALA A 22 16.58 6.52 -16.93
N PRO A 23 15.47 6.03 -16.35
CA PRO A 23 14.95 4.70 -16.66
C PRO A 23 14.61 4.57 -18.15
N GLU A 24 15.03 3.47 -18.76
CA GLU A 24 14.62 3.12 -20.11
C GLU A 24 13.25 2.43 -20.06
N VAL A 25 12.20 3.07 -20.57
CA VAL A 25 10.86 2.48 -20.63
C VAL A 25 10.77 1.55 -21.83
N LYS A 26 10.68 0.23 -21.58
CA LYS A 26 10.52 -0.79 -22.61
C LYS A 26 9.08 -0.90 -23.10
N ARG A 27 8.12 -0.73 -22.18
CA ARG A 27 6.69 -0.81 -22.47
C ARG A 27 5.90 0.00 -21.45
N GLU A 28 4.85 0.67 -21.91
CA GLU A 28 3.87 1.36 -21.07
C GLU A 28 2.46 0.89 -21.46
N ARG A 29 1.60 0.69 -20.46
CA ARG A 29 0.20 0.29 -20.63
C ARG A 29 -0.66 1.08 -19.66
N ILE A 30 -1.81 1.53 -20.12
CA ILE A 30 -2.79 2.26 -19.31
C ILE A 30 -4.12 1.51 -19.36
N PHE A 31 -4.69 1.26 -18.18
CA PHE A 31 -5.95 0.55 -18.02
C PHE A 31 -6.94 1.43 -17.25
N THR A 32 -8.19 1.45 -17.69
CA THR A 32 -9.31 2.17 -17.06
C THR A 32 -10.59 1.34 -17.14
N GLY A 33 -11.48 1.49 -16.16
CA GLY A 33 -12.78 0.81 -16.16
C GLY A 33 -12.65 -0.70 -16.35
N THR A 34 -13.34 -1.25 -17.34
CA THR A 34 -13.32 -2.70 -17.64
C THR A 34 -11.95 -3.24 -18.07
N GLY A 35 -11.04 -2.38 -18.54
CA GLY A 35 -9.67 -2.78 -18.89
C GLY A 35 -8.87 -3.34 -17.71
N LEU A 36 -9.26 -3.02 -16.47
CA LEU A 36 -8.66 -3.58 -15.26
C LEU A 36 -8.87 -5.09 -15.16
N TYR A 37 -10.05 -5.60 -15.53
CA TYR A 37 -10.34 -7.04 -15.46
C TYR A 37 -9.39 -7.87 -16.32
N GLY A 38 -9.07 -7.39 -17.52
CA GLY A 38 -8.16 -8.07 -18.45
C GLY A 38 -6.71 -8.08 -17.97
N PHE A 39 -6.28 -7.06 -17.22
CA PHE A 39 -4.94 -7.03 -16.63
C PHE A 39 -4.85 -7.92 -15.38
N MET A 40 -5.91 -7.96 -14.57
CA MET A 40 -5.88 -8.56 -13.23
C MET A 40 -6.38 -10.01 -13.18
N ASN A 41 -6.61 -10.65 -14.34
CA ASN A 41 -7.09 -12.05 -14.44
C ASN A 41 -8.27 -12.38 -13.50
N GLY A 42 -9.24 -11.47 -13.41
CA GLY A 42 -10.42 -11.63 -12.54
C GLY A 42 -10.25 -11.15 -11.09
N GLY A 43 -9.05 -10.74 -10.67
CA GLY A 43 -8.79 -10.14 -9.36
C GLY A 43 -9.15 -8.65 -9.24
N ALA A 44 -9.81 -8.07 -10.24
CA ALA A 44 -10.10 -6.63 -10.26
C ALA A 44 -11.20 -6.21 -9.28
N ASP A 45 -12.06 -7.12 -8.81
CA ASP A 45 -13.20 -6.77 -7.97
C ASP A 45 -12.77 -6.12 -6.65
N GLN A 46 -11.69 -6.61 -6.01
CA GLN A 46 -11.16 -5.95 -4.82
C GLN A 46 -10.62 -4.56 -5.13
N PHE A 47 -10.04 -4.32 -6.30
CA PHE A 47 -9.54 -2.99 -6.69
C PHE A 47 -10.68 -2.03 -7.02
N LEU A 48 -11.75 -2.53 -7.63
CA LEU A 48 -12.95 -1.76 -7.94
C LEU A 48 -13.76 -1.43 -6.69
N GLU A 49 -13.76 -2.29 -5.67
CA GLU A 49 -14.35 -1.98 -4.35
C GLU A 49 -13.73 -0.71 -3.72
N TYR A 50 -12.45 -0.42 -4.01
CA TYR A 50 -11.75 0.78 -3.54
C TYR A 50 -11.79 1.93 -4.56
N GLY A 51 -12.49 1.76 -5.68
CA GLY A 51 -12.71 2.81 -6.66
C GLY A 51 -11.51 3.15 -7.54
N VAL A 52 -10.62 2.19 -7.84
CA VAL A 52 -9.52 2.40 -8.80
C VAL A 52 -10.07 2.97 -10.11
N SER A 53 -9.54 4.14 -10.49
CA SER A 53 -9.96 4.84 -11.71
C SER A 53 -9.05 4.53 -12.90
N LYS A 54 -7.75 4.32 -12.64
CA LYS A 54 -6.73 4.09 -13.66
C LYS A 54 -5.56 3.32 -13.08
N LEU A 55 -4.98 2.43 -13.88
CA LEU A 55 -3.69 1.80 -13.65
C LEU A 55 -2.74 2.16 -14.78
N VAL A 56 -1.52 2.57 -14.44
CA VAL A 56 -0.41 2.72 -15.38
C VAL A 56 0.67 1.70 -15.03
N THR A 57 0.94 0.79 -15.96
CA THR A 57 2.00 -0.22 -15.85
C THR A 57 3.16 0.13 -16.78
N ARG A 58 4.39 0.09 -16.26
CA ARG A 58 5.61 0.30 -17.04
C ARG A 58 6.62 -0.79 -16.80
N ASP A 59 7.11 -1.39 -17.88
CA ASP A 59 8.29 -2.26 -17.83
C ASP A 59 9.50 -1.39 -18.15
N VAL A 60 10.47 -1.34 -17.25
CA VAL A 60 11.61 -0.43 -17.34
C VAL A 60 12.92 -1.14 -17.05
N VAL A 61 14.00 -0.66 -17.68
CA VAL A 61 15.36 -1.00 -17.30
C VAL A 61 15.99 0.22 -16.62
N TYR A 62 16.46 0.02 -15.39
CA TYR A 62 17.08 1.08 -14.60
C TYR A 62 18.38 0.58 -13.98
N LYS A 63 19.49 1.27 -14.29
CA LYS A 63 20.84 0.93 -13.82
C LYS A 63 21.17 -0.58 -13.98
N GLY A 64 20.82 -1.13 -15.15
CA GLY A 64 21.09 -2.53 -15.51
C GLY A 64 20.10 -3.57 -14.96
N ASN A 65 19.06 -3.17 -14.23
CA ASN A 65 18.06 -4.08 -13.67
C ASN A 65 16.68 -3.85 -14.29
N GLU A 66 15.88 -4.91 -14.40
CA GLU A 66 14.51 -4.87 -14.89
C GLU A 66 13.51 -4.64 -13.75
N TYR A 67 12.51 -3.79 -14.00
CA TYR A 67 11.43 -3.51 -13.07
C TYR A 67 10.10 -3.42 -13.80
N THR A 68 9.02 -3.80 -13.13
CA THR A 68 7.66 -3.47 -13.53
C THR A 68 7.06 -2.54 -12.48
N ILE A 69 6.61 -1.37 -12.91
CA ILE A 69 6.04 -0.32 -12.07
C ILE A 69 4.56 -0.21 -12.36
N ASP A 70 3.73 -0.51 -11.37
CA ASP A 70 2.28 -0.35 -11.39
C ASP A 70 1.88 0.83 -10.51
N ILE A 71 1.16 1.79 -11.08
CA ILE A 71 0.68 2.99 -10.39
C ILE A 71 -0.84 3.03 -10.52
N TYR A 72 -1.54 2.86 -9.40
CA TYR A 72 -2.99 2.88 -9.31
C TYR A 72 -3.45 4.26 -8.82
N ASP A 73 -4.33 4.90 -9.58
CA ASP A 73 -4.99 6.15 -9.19
C ASP A 73 -6.28 5.84 -8.40
N MET A 74 -6.24 6.16 -7.11
CA MET A 74 -7.31 5.91 -6.14
C MET A 74 -8.11 7.18 -5.84
N PRO A 75 -9.33 7.06 -5.29
CA PRO A 75 -10.11 8.23 -4.90
C PRO A 75 -9.45 9.05 -3.79
N THR A 76 -8.89 8.38 -2.77
CA THR A 76 -8.25 9.02 -1.60
C THR A 76 -6.94 8.33 -1.21
N ALA A 77 -6.17 8.95 -0.31
CA ALA A 77 -4.96 8.36 0.27
C ALA A 77 -5.30 7.13 1.13
N GLU A 78 -6.43 7.17 1.83
CA GLU A 78 -6.98 6.03 2.56
C GLU A 78 -7.29 4.87 1.62
N ASP A 79 -7.90 5.11 0.46
CA ASP A 79 -8.18 4.03 -0.51
C ASP A 79 -6.90 3.39 -1.06
N ALA A 80 -5.88 4.20 -1.34
CA ALA A 80 -4.56 3.70 -1.71
C ALA A 80 -3.94 2.86 -0.60
N PHE A 81 -4.03 3.32 0.65
CA PHE A 81 -3.60 2.54 1.80
C PHE A 81 -4.38 1.24 1.97
N GLY A 82 -5.68 1.24 1.70
CA GLY A 82 -6.53 0.06 1.76
C GLY A 82 -6.03 -1.07 0.87
N ILE A 83 -5.90 -0.81 -0.43
CA ILE A 83 -5.33 -1.78 -1.37
C ILE A 83 -3.91 -2.18 -0.96
N TYR A 84 -3.05 -1.19 -0.67
CA TYR A 84 -1.68 -1.43 -0.20
C TYR A 84 -1.65 -2.41 0.98
N SER A 85 -2.43 -2.16 2.02
CA SER A 85 -2.44 -2.91 3.28
C SER A 85 -2.91 -4.35 3.14
N LEU A 86 -3.68 -4.65 2.08
CA LEU A 86 -4.14 -5.99 1.74
C LEU A 86 -3.12 -6.79 0.92
N HIS A 87 -2.27 -6.11 0.14
CA HIS A 87 -1.36 -6.74 -0.81
C HIS A 87 0.08 -6.87 -0.32
N ILE A 88 0.48 -6.08 0.69
CA ILE A 88 1.83 -6.20 1.25
C ILE A 88 2.03 -7.53 1.98
N PHE A 89 3.22 -8.09 1.85
CA PHE A 89 3.59 -9.35 2.50
C PHE A 89 5.07 -9.38 2.86
N LYS A 90 5.38 -9.87 4.07
CA LYS A 90 6.75 -10.10 4.57
C LYS A 90 7.71 -8.93 4.32
N CYS A 91 7.32 -7.73 4.76
CA CYS A 91 8.18 -6.54 4.68
C CYS A 91 9.49 -6.76 5.45
N SER A 92 10.64 -6.63 4.79
CA SER A 92 11.96 -6.58 5.43
C SER A 92 12.29 -5.17 5.94
N ARG A 93 11.73 -4.15 5.28
CA ARG A 93 11.77 -2.74 5.67
C ARG A 93 10.39 -2.14 5.46
N ALA A 94 9.95 -1.28 6.38
CA ALA A 94 8.60 -0.72 6.36
C ALA A 94 8.56 0.71 6.91
N ASP A 95 7.81 1.59 6.25
CA ASP A 95 7.51 2.98 6.63
C ASP A 95 8.76 3.81 6.96
N THR A 96 9.77 3.75 6.10
CA THR A 96 11.08 4.41 6.29
C THR A 96 11.44 5.39 5.20
N LEU A 97 10.69 5.45 4.08
CA LEU A 97 10.96 6.38 2.98
C LEU A 97 10.33 7.77 3.14
N GLY A 98 9.80 8.08 4.33
CA GLY A 98 8.98 9.28 4.55
C GLY A 98 7.57 9.15 3.99
N CYS A 99 7.13 7.93 3.67
CA CYS A 99 5.77 7.56 3.29
C CYS A 99 5.45 6.19 3.90
N ILE A 100 4.23 5.70 3.69
CA ILE A 100 3.90 4.29 3.97
C ILE A 100 4.53 3.46 2.85
N ASP A 101 5.42 2.54 3.22
CA ASP A 101 6.17 1.72 2.27
C ASP A 101 6.50 0.34 2.86
N CYS A 102 6.63 -0.65 1.98
CA CYS A 102 7.03 -2.01 2.33
C CYS A 102 7.98 -2.53 1.26
N LEU A 103 9.22 -2.79 1.66
CA LEU A 103 10.19 -3.51 0.85
C LEU A 103 10.10 -5.00 1.19
N ALA A 104 9.87 -5.82 0.18
CA ALA A 104 9.87 -7.27 0.22
C ALA A 104 10.98 -7.82 -0.70
N PRO A 105 11.27 -9.14 -0.70
CA PRO A 105 12.39 -9.70 -1.47
C PRO A 105 12.37 -9.43 -2.98
N TYR A 106 11.20 -9.23 -3.59
CA TYR A 106 11.03 -9.04 -5.03
C TYR A 106 10.22 -7.80 -5.40
N GLN A 107 9.85 -6.98 -4.42
CA GLN A 107 8.89 -5.90 -4.61
C GLN A 107 9.09 -4.77 -3.61
N LEU A 108 8.90 -3.53 -4.05
CA LEU A 108 8.67 -2.37 -3.20
C LEU A 108 7.25 -1.90 -3.45
N GLN A 109 6.46 -1.76 -2.39
CA GLN A 109 5.12 -1.17 -2.45
C GLN A 109 5.10 0.11 -1.62
N ALA A 110 4.35 1.12 -2.05
CA ALA A 110 4.19 2.37 -1.32
C ALA A 110 2.84 3.04 -1.55
N VAL A 111 2.47 3.92 -0.62
CA VAL A 111 1.37 4.88 -0.75
C VAL A 111 1.97 6.27 -0.94
N ALA A 112 1.58 6.96 -2.01
CA ALA A 112 2.02 8.31 -2.34
C ALA A 112 0.79 9.17 -2.67
N GLY A 113 0.29 9.89 -1.67
CA GLY A 113 -1.01 10.56 -1.78
C GLY A 113 -2.11 9.55 -2.08
N ASN A 114 -2.93 9.84 -3.10
CA ASN A 114 -3.97 8.94 -3.58
C ASN A 114 -3.46 7.83 -4.53
N LYS A 115 -2.16 7.53 -4.52
CA LYS A 115 -1.58 6.50 -5.39
C LYS A 115 -1.12 5.31 -4.58
N TYR A 116 -1.57 4.13 -4.98
CA TYR A 116 -0.92 2.88 -4.61
C TYR A 116 0.11 2.53 -5.68
N VAL A 117 1.35 2.30 -5.29
CA VAL A 117 2.45 1.98 -6.19
C VAL A 117 3.04 0.64 -5.84
N SER A 118 3.27 -0.19 -6.85
CA SER A 118 3.95 -1.48 -6.77
C SER A 118 5.09 -1.50 -7.76
N VAL A 119 6.31 -1.75 -7.29
CA VAL A 119 7.50 -1.91 -8.12
C VAL A 119 8.03 -3.31 -7.93
N VAL A 120 7.82 -4.19 -8.91
CA VAL A 120 8.35 -5.55 -8.93
C VAL A 120 9.72 -5.53 -9.58
N PHE A 121 10.70 -6.21 -8.97
CA PHE A 121 12.03 -6.45 -9.53
C PHE A 121 12.31 -7.96 -9.54
N PRO A 122 12.05 -8.65 -10.67
CA PRO A 122 12.04 -10.11 -10.72
C PRO A 122 13.32 -10.80 -10.27
N SER A 123 14.47 -10.15 -10.42
CA SER A 123 15.76 -10.72 -10.01
C SER A 123 15.87 -10.94 -8.50
N GLY A 124 15.14 -10.16 -7.68
CA GLY A 124 15.29 -10.16 -6.22
C GLY A 124 16.72 -9.85 -5.73
N SER A 125 17.59 -9.35 -6.60
CA SER A 125 19.01 -9.14 -6.31
C SER A 125 19.18 -7.96 -5.35
N GLU A 126 20.24 -8.00 -4.54
CA GLU A 126 20.59 -6.87 -3.66
C GLU A 126 20.89 -5.60 -4.46
N ASP A 127 21.43 -5.73 -5.68
CA ASP A 127 21.64 -4.59 -6.56
C ASP A 127 20.30 -3.93 -6.95
N ALA A 128 19.31 -4.71 -7.41
CA ALA A 128 17.98 -4.20 -7.76
C ALA A 128 17.28 -3.56 -6.54
N LYS A 129 17.31 -4.24 -5.39
CA LYS A 129 16.77 -3.71 -4.13
C LYS A 129 17.42 -2.39 -3.73
N SER A 130 18.73 -2.23 -3.95
CA SER A 130 19.44 -1.00 -3.58
C SER A 130 19.05 0.21 -4.45
N LYS A 131 18.46 -0.01 -5.63
CA LYS A 131 18.10 1.05 -6.59
C LYS A 131 16.60 1.37 -6.64
N VAL A 132 15.75 0.48 -6.11
CA VAL A 132 14.29 0.64 -6.22
C VAL A 132 13.78 1.89 -5.51
N ASP A 133 14.39 2.30 -4.39
CA ASP A 133 14.01 3.50 -3.63
C ASP A 133 14.27 4.80 -4.42
N GLU A 134 15.33 4.82 -5.23
CA GLU A 134 15.61 5.94 -6.13
C GLU A 134 14.65 5.91 -7.32
N LEU A 135 14.43 4.72 -7.90
CA LEU A 135 13.56 4.54 -9.06
C LEU A 135 12.12 5.00 -8.79
N ILE A 136 11.52 4.59 -7.67
CA ILE A 136 10.12 4.93 -7.35
C ILE A 136 9.90 6.46 -7.26
N ARG A 137 10.90 7.21 -6.76
CA ARG A 137 10.83 8.66 -6.61
C ARG A 137 10.86 9.41 -7.95
N LEU A 138 11.27 8.75 -9.02
CA LEU A 138 11.20 9.31 -10.38
C LEU A 138 9.77 9.31 -10.93
N TYR A 139 8.87 8.50 -10.36
CA TYR A 139 7.49 8.34 -10.83
C TYR A 139 6.45 8.94 -9.90
N VAL A 140 6.70 8.93 -8.58
CA VAL A 140 5.76 9.49 -7.59
C VAL A 140 6.48 10.30 -6.52
N PRO A 141 5.89 11.43 -6.07
CA PRO A 141 6.40 12.16 -4.92
C PRO A 141 6.09 11.37 -3.65
N LEU A 142 7.12 10.86 -2.99
CA LEU A 142 6.98 10.23 -1.66
C LEU A 142 7.04 11.33 -0.58
N ASP A 143 5.90 11.97 -0.29
CA ASP A 143 5.75 12.98 0.77
C ASP A 143 4.74 12.53 1.84
N SER A 144 5.20 12.47 3.10
CA SER A 144 4.41 12.16 4.27
C SER A 144 3.17 13.04 4.48
N LYS A 145 3.15 14.26 3.94
CA LYS A 145 2.01 15.19 4.10
C LYS A 145 0.74 14.70 3.41
N GLU A 146 0.88 13.82 2.43
CA GLU A 146 -0.23 13.24 1.69
C GLU A 146 -0.53 11.80 2.15
N ASN A 147 0.06 11.33 3.25
CA ASN A 147 -0.25 10.02 3.82
C ASN A 147 -1.72 9.94 4.27
N PRO A 148 -2.30 8.73 4.30
CA PRO A 148 -3.64 8.52 4.86
C PRO A 148 -3.72 8.96 6.32
N ARG A 149 -4.87 9.49 6.70
CA ARG A 149 -5.12 9.86 8.09
C ARG A 149 -5.47 8.62 8.90
N ILE A 150 -4.51 8.14 9.70
CA ILE A 150 -4.74 7.04 10.64
C ILE A 150 -5.52 7.57 11.87
N PRO A 151 -6.65 6.94 12.26
CA PRO A 151 -7.41 7.39 13.43
C PRO A 151 -6.61 7.30 14.73
N GLU A 152 -6.53 8.40 15.46
CA GLU A 152 -5.81 8.50 16.75
C GLU A 152 -6.34 7.51 17.79
N ALA A 153 -7.64 7.18 17.75
CA ALA A 153 -8.27 6.21 18.63
C ALA A 153 -7.65 4.80 18.55
N LEU A 154 -6.91 4.48 17.48
CA LEU A 154 -6.18 3.20 17.37
C LEU A 154 -4.93 3.16 18.25
N GLY A 155 -4.40 4.32 18.67
CA GLY A 155 -3.20 4.43 19.50
C GLY A 155 -1.96 3.79 18.86
N LEU A 156 -1.87 3.83 17.53
CA LEU A 156 -0.78 3.20 16.78
C LEU A 156 0.36 4.18 16.50
N SER A 157 1.57 3.64 16.49
CA SER A 157 2.76 4.29 15.95
C SER A 157 3.32 3.50 14.77
N THR A 158 4.10 4.15 13.93
CA THR A 158 4.82 3.51 12.81
C THR A 158 5.73 2.39 13.31
N PRO A 159 5.95 1.31 12.53
CA PRO A 159 5.34 1.07 11.23
C PRO A 159 3.89 0.56 11.35
N TYR A 160 3.03 1.07 10.48
CA TYR A 160 1.66 0.61 10.22
C TYR A 160 1.66 -0.60 9.27
N SER A 161 2.58 -0.59 8.31
CA SER A 161 2.70 -1.63 7.29
C SER A 161 2.92 -3.01 7.91
N GLY A 162 2.10 -3.96 7.47
CA GLY A 162 2.05 -5.34 7.98
C GLY A 162 1.22 -5.52 9.26
N LYS A 163 0.76 -4.44 9.90
CA LYS A 163 -0.04 -4.48 11.15
C LYS A 163 -1.47 -3.98 10.96
N LEU A 164 -1.62 -2.87 10.25
CA LEU A 164 -2.89 -2.17 10.07
C LEU A 164 -3.43 -2.43 8.67
N LYS A 165 -4.73 -2.73 8.58
CA LYS A 165 -5.48 -2.84 7.33
C LYS A 165 -6.61 -1.84 7.31
N LEU A 166 -6.94 -1.30 6.14
CA LEU A 166 -8.19 -0.58 5.92
C LEU A 166 -9.07 -1.41 4.99
N LEU A 167 -10.30 -1.67 5.43
CA LEU A 167 -11.30 -2.46 4.73
C LEU A 167 -12.44 -1.54 4.27
N ARG A 168 -12.85 -1.62 3.01
CA ARG A 168 -13.86 -0.72 2.41
C ARG A 168 -15.20 -1.38 2.15
N GLY A 169 -15.23 -2.68 1.88
CA GLY A 169 -16.45 -3.35 1.50
C GLY A 169 -16.45 -4.86 1.76
N PRO A 170 -17.51 -5.56 1.34
CA PRO A 170 -17.70 -6.97 1.63
C PRO A 170 -16.55 -7.86 1.19
N ILE A 171 -15.90 -7.56 0.06
CA ILE A 171 -14.80 -8.37 -0.49
C ILE A 171 -13.58 -8.26 0.42
N SER A 172 -13.13 -7.05 0.74
CA SER A 172 -11.99 -6.86 1.63
C SER A 172 -12.25 -7.34 3.05
N ILE A 173 -13.46 -7.17 3.58
CA ILE A 173 -13.78 -7.62 4.95
C ILE A 173 -13.84 -9.13 5.03
N SER A 174 -14.57 -9.79 4.12
CA SER A 174 -14.68 -11.26 4.14
C SER A 174 -13.35 -11.95 3.86
N GLY A 175 -12.47 -11.33 3.05
CA GLY A 175 -11.10 -11.81 2.83
C GLY A 175 -10.17 -11.65 4.05
N VAL A 176 -10.56 -10.89 5.08
CA VAL A 176 -9.77 -10.67 6.30
C VAL A 176 -10.39 -11.31 7.54
N SER A 177 -11.70 -11.18 7.75
CA SER A 177 -12.41 -11.69 8.93
C SER A 177 -13.89 -11.92 8.63
N MET A 178 -14.28 -13.20 8.55
CA MET A 178 -15.68 -13.60 8.38
C MET A 178 -16.57 -13.22 9.58
N PRO A 179 -16.12 -13.32 10.86
CA PRO A 179 -16.88 -12.80 12.00
C PRO A 179 -17.17 -11.31 11.88
N LEU A 180 -16.18 -10.50 11.48
CA LEU A 180 -16.37 -9.06 11.28
C LEU A 180 -17.34 -8.78 10.14
N ALA A 181 -17.24 -9.49 9.02
CA ALA A 181 -18.17 -9.36 7.89
C ALA A 181 -19.64 -9.58 8.33
N ASN A 182 -19.88 -10.60 9.16
CA ASN A 182 -21.21 -10.88 9.70
C ASN A 182 -21.69 -9.80 10.68
N LEU A 183 -20.78 -9.26 11.49
CA LEU A 183 -21.10 -8.20 12.46
C LEU A 183 -21.61 -6.94 11.75
N VAL A 184 -20.90 -6.49 10.72
CA VAL A 184 -21.22 -5.25 9.99
C VAL A 184 -22.26 -5.44 8.88
N LYS A 185 -22.82 -6.64 8.74
CA LYS A 185 -23.95 -6.87 7.83
C LYS A 185 -25.09 -5.91 8.16
N ASP A 186 -25.69 -5.30 7.14
CA ASP A 186 -26.77 -4.31 7.28
C ASP A 186 -26.40 -3.04 8.07
N ILE A 187 -25.11 -2.74 8.20
CA ILE A 187 -24.57 -1.49 8.76
C ILE A 187 -23.99 -0.66 7.61
N SER A 188 -24.33 0.62 7.55
CA SER A 188 -23.69 1.54 6.60
C SER A 188 -22.40 2.13 7.20
N TYR A 189 -21.27 1.84 6.57
CA TYR A 189 -19.95 2.30 6.98
C TYR A 189 -19.15 2.88 5.82
N SER A 190 -18.18 3.73 6.17
CA SER A 190 -17.25 4.36 5.25
C SER A 190 -15.91 3.62 5.19
N GLY A 191 -15.51 2.96 6.28
CA GLY A 191 -14.30 2.15 6.33
C GLY A 191 -14.14 1.44 7.66
N ILE A 192 -13.32 0.40 7.68
CA ILE A 192 -12.97 -0.35 8.88
C ILE A 192 -11.46 -0.48 8.98
N TRP A 193 -10.89 0.09 10.03
CA TRP A 193 -9.49 -0.09 10.36
C TRP A 193 -9.33 -1.35 11.21
N TYR A 194 -8.58 -2.32 10.70
CA TYR A 194 -8.45 -3.66 11.28
C TYR A 194 -7.01 -3.94 11.72
N ILE A 195 -6.87 -4.48 12.93
CA ILE A 195 -5.59 -4.92 13.51
C ILE A 195 -5.79 -6.35 14.02
N ALA A 196 -5.03 -7.30 13.46
CA ALA A 196 -5.02 -8.67 13.95
C ALA A 196 -4.31 -8.77 15.31
N ASP A 197 -4.89 -9.50 16.24
CA ASP A 197 -4.28 -9.89 17.52
C ASP A 197 -3.83 -11.35 17.44
N LYS A 198 -2.62 -11.55 16.92
CA LYS A 198 -2.11 -12.85 16.47
C LYS A 198 -1.70 -13.85 17.57
N PRO A 199 -1.40 -13.51 18.83
CA PRO A 199 -1.36 -14.53 19.88
C PRO A 199 -2.76 -14.89 20.40
N ALA A 200 -3.71 -13.95 20.40
CA ALA A 200 -5.04 -14.16 21.01
C ALA A 200 -6.12 -14.67 20.05
N LYS A 201 -5.78 -14.92 18.76
CA LYS A 201 -6.75 -15.21 17.68
C LYS A 201 -7.92 -14.21 17.69
N GLY A 202 -7.61 -12.94 17.94
CA GLY A 202 -8.59 -11.86 18.01
C GLY A 202 -8.28 -10.76 17.02
N TYR A 203 -9.06 -9.69 17.09
CA TYR A 203 -8.78 -8.47 16.35
C TYR A 203 -9.26 -7.24 17.12
N ARG A 204 -8.74 -6.08 16.74
CA ARG A 204 -9.36 -4.78 17.01
C ARG A 204 -9.86 -4.19 15.70
N ALA A 205 -11.07 -3.65 15.71
CA ALA A 205 -11.67 -3.02 14.55
C ALA A 205 -12.25 -1.66 14.94
N LEU A 206 -11.80 -0.59 14.27
CA LEU A 206 -12.47 0.72 14.33
C LEU A 206 -13.36 0.84 13.10
N ILE A 207 -14.67 0.84 13.33
CA ILE A 207 -15.69 0.90 12.29
C ILE A 207 -16.16 2.35 12.18
N GLU A 208 -15.84 3.01 11.08
CA GLU A 208 -16.25 4.38 10.78
C GLU A 208 -17.57 4.34 10.02
N VAL A 209 -18.66 4.81 10.63
CA VAL A 209 -20.01 4.74 10.05
C VAL A 209 -20.36 5.97 9.22
N THR A 210 -21.32 5.83 8.31
CA THR A 210 -21.78 6.96 7.48
C THR A 210 -22.77 7.89 8.19
N ASP A 211 -23.45 7.41 9.23
CA ASP A 211 -24.40 8.16 10.07
C ASP A 211 -24.26 7.71 11.53
N GLY A 212 -24.32 8.65 12.49
CA GLY A 212 -24.23 8.34 13.92
C GLY A 212 -25.31 7.38 14.44
N LYS A 213 -26.46 7.27 13.76
CA LYS A 213 -27.48 6.24 14.08
C LYS A 213 -26.95 4.81 13.93
N GLU A 214 -26.01 4.60 13.01
CA GLU A 214 -25.40 3.29 12.79
C GLU A 214 -24.50 2.87 13.96
N VAL A 215 -23.92 3.82 14.71
CA VAL A 215 -23.19 3.52 15.95
C VAL A 215 -24.11 2.84 16.96
N GLY A 216 -25.35 3.33 17.10
CA GLY A 216 -26.34 2.72 17.99
C GLY A 216 -26.69 1.29 17.57
N LYS A 217 -26.85 1.04 16.27
CA LYS A 217 -27.08 -0.31 15.74
C LYS A 217 -25.89 -1.23 16.00
N LEU A 218 -24.66 -0.75 15.79
CA LEU A 218 -23.45 -1.52 16.06
C LEU A 218 -23.32 -1.88 17.54
N LYS A 219 -23.59 -0.93 18.45
CA LYS A 219 -23.58 -1.19 19.90
C LYS A 219 -24.55 -2.29 20.31
N ASN A 220 -25.70 -2.39 19.65
CA ASN A 220 -26.67 -3.47 19.92
C ASN A 220 -26.23 -4.84 19.39
N LYS A 221 -25.20 -4.90 18.53
CA LYS A 221 -24.65 -6.14 17.97
C LYS A 221 -23.35 -6.59 18.64
N VAL A 222 -22.79 -5.79 19.54
CA VAL A 222 -21.49 -6.03 20.19
C VAL A 222 -21.70 -6.09 21.69
N GLU A 223 -21.08 -7.06 22.36
CA GLU A 223 -21.11 -7.16 23.82
C GLU A 223 -20.47 -5.90 24.44
N ALA A 224 -21.05 -5.39 25.53
CA ALA A 224 -20.58 -4.14 26.13
C ALA A 224 -19.11 -4.22 26.59
N SER A 225 -18.62 -5.40 26.95
CA SER A 225 -17.22 -5.66 27.32
C SER A 225 -16.25 -5.59 26.15
N ASP A 226 -16.74 -5.77 24.92
CA ASP A 226 -15.94 -5.77 23.70
C ASP A 226 -15.87 -4.38 23.04
N ILE A 227 -16.64 -3.41 23.54
CA ILE A 227 -16.56 -2.02 23.11
C ILE A 227 -15.42 -1.34 23.84
N LEU A 228 -14.36 -0.99 23.10
CA LEU A 228 -13.18 -0.32 23.66
C LEU A 228 -13.35 1.20 23.70
N GLN A 229 -13.98 1.77 22.67
CA GLN A 229 -14.24 3.20 22.55
C GLN A 229 -15.41 3.45 21.62
N SER A 230 -16.13 4.54 21.83
CA SER A 230 -17.21 5.00 20.96
C SER A 230 -17.09 6.49 20.74
N GLY A 231 -17.25 6.93 19.50
CA GLY A 231 -17.50 8.33 19.14
C GLY A 231 -18.85 8.49 18.45
N ASP A 232 -19.09 9.69 17.92
CA ASP A 232 -20.35 10.01 17.22
C ASP A 232 -20.47 9.29 15.89
N THR A 233 -19.35 9.02 15.22
CA THR A 233 -19.29 8.41 13.88
C THR A 233 -18.40 7.17 13.82
N TYR A 234 -18.00 6.61 14.96
CA TYR A 234 -17.23 5.37 14.98
C TYR A 234 -17.46 4.54 16.24
N LEU A 235 -17.19 3.25 16.11
CA LEU A 235 -17.10 2.31 17.22
C LEU A 235 -15.79 1.52 17.11
N LEU A 236 -14.97 1.55 18.16
CA LEU A 236 -13.78 0.72 18.28
C LEU A 236 -14.10 -0.48 19.16
N ILE A 237 -13.89 -1.67 18.61
CA ILE A 237 -14.23 -2.93 19.26
C ILE A 237 -13.04 -3.87 19.31
N LYS A 238 -13.11 -4.81 20.24
CA LYS A 238 -12.40 -6.08 20.20
C LYS A 238 -13.31 -7.14 19.58
N GLY A 239 -12.74 -8.04 18.80
CA GLY A 239 -13.44 -9.21 18.29
C GLY A 239 -12.57 -10.46 18.34
N HIS A 240 -13.20 -11.59 18.07
CA HIS A 240 -12.58 -12.90 18.10
C HIS A 240 -12.70 -13.57 16.73
N GLU A 241 -11.60 -14.10 16.22
CA GLU A 241 -11.66 -14.99 15.06
C GLU A 241 -12.19 -16.35 15.53
N LYS A 242 -13.11 -16.94 14.76
CA LYS A 242 -13.51 -18.33 14.97
C LYS A 242 -12.38 -19.21 14.46
N GLU A 243 -12.10 -20.34 15.13
CA GLU A 243 -11.19 -21.33 14.57
C GLU A 243 -11.76 -21.83 13.24
N THR A 244 -11.15 -21.42 12.14
CA THR A 244 -11.26 -22.13 10.87
C THR A 244 -10.26 -23.27 10.90
N GLU A 245 -10.72 -24.47 10.53
CA GLU A 245 -9.85 -25.62 10.28
C GLU A 245 -8.78 -25.20 9.25
N GLN A 246 -7.51 -25.26 9.68
CA GLN A 246 -6.28 -25.19 8.88
C GLN A 246 -6.25 -24.19 7.70
N ASP A 247 -5.50 -23.11 7.90
CA ASP A 247 -4.77 -22.44 6.81
C ASP A 247 -3.67 -23.39 6.29
N ASP A 248 -4.05 -24.47 5.62
CA ASP A 248 -3.19 -25.12 4.63
C ASP A 248 -3.28 -24.27 3.36
N HIS A 249 -2.52 -23.18 3.33
CA HIS A 249 -2.24 -22.49 2.08
C HIS A 249 -1.41 -23.44 1.21
N GLY A 250 -2.13 -24.25 0.44
CA GLY A 250 -1.62 -24.87 -0.77
C GLY A 250 -0.88 -23.80 -1.57
N GLY A 251 0.41 -24.05 -1.80
CA GLY A 251 1.25 -23.21 -2.62
C GLY A 251 0.66 -23.09 -4.02
N PHE A 252 0.03 -21.96 -4.30
CA PHE A 252 -0.13 -21.51 -5.67
C PHE A 252 1.14 -20.76 -6.05
N GLY A 253 2.09 -21.53 -6.60
CA GLY A 253 3.19 -20.99 -7.37
C GLY A 253 2.68 -20.41 -8.68
N PHE A 254 3.04 -19.15 -8.91
CA PHE A 254 3.49 -18.65 -10.20
C PHE A 254 4.69 -17.75 -9.95
#